data_AF-A0A350M694-F1
#
_entry.id   AF-A0A350M694-F1
#
_cell.length_a   1.000
_cell.length_b   1.000
_cell.length_c   1.000
_cell.angle_alpha   90.00
_cell.angle_beta   90.00
_cell.angle_gamma   90.00
#
_symmetry.space_group_name_H-M   'P 1'
#
loop_
_entity.id
_entity.type
_entity.pdbx_description
1 polymer ?
#
loop_
_entity_poly.entity_id
_entity_poly.type
_entity_poly.pdbx_seq_one_letter_code
_entity_poly.pdbx_strand_id
1 'polypeptide(L)'
;LRDFKTDMQLLERSYFPNIDVQKINHHTKKEIIDEIERDFRLAYRGIVKLPNTSRFGVYSAYKYYKQLLRKIERTEPHQIMETRIRVSDHIKLGLLAKSYFDIKLNLV
;
A
#
# COMPACT_ATOMS: atom_id res chain seq x y z
N LEU A 1 -7.89 1.12 -2.64
CA LEU A 1 -7.45 0.45 -3.89
C LEU A 1 -7.60 -1.07 -3.87
N ARG A 2 -7.03 -1.82 -2.92
CA ARG A 2 -7.13 -3.30 -2.95
C ARG A 2 -8.56 -3.86 -2.83
N ASP A 3 -9.44 -3.10 -2.16
CA ASP A 3 -10.82 -3.45 -1.81
C ASP A 3 -11.83 -2.62 -2.64
N PHE A 4 -11.40 -2.07 -3.78
CA PHE A 4 -12.12 -1.04 -4.53
C PHE A 4 -13.55 -1.43 -4.92
N LYS A 5 -13.75 -2.67 -5.41
CA LYS A 5 -15.08 -3.22 -5.72
C LYS A 5 -16.02 -3.17 -4.53
N THR A 6 -15.55 -3.66 -3.39
CA THR A 6 -16.32 -3.73 -2.14
C THR A 6 -16.62 -2.32 -1.62
N ASP A 7 -15.63 -1.43 -1.62
CA ASP A 7 -15.81 -0.06 -1.11
C ASP A 7 -16.81 0.75 -1.94
N MET A 8 -16.80 0.59 -3.27
CA MET A 8 -17.69 1.33 -4.17
C MET A 8 -19.10 0.73 -4.28
N GLN A 9 -19.20 -0.58 -4.50
CA GLN A 9 -20.48 -1.22 -4.83
C GLN A 9 -21.30 -1.57 -3.58
N LEU A 10 -20.65 -1.77 -2.43
CA LEU A 10 -21.32 -2.26 -1.22
C LEU A 10 -21.33 -1.23 -0.09
N LEU A 11 -20.36 -0.31 -0.06
CA LEU A 11 -20.17 0.62 1.06
C LEU A 11 -20.33 2.10 0.68
N GLU A 12 -20.50 2.41 -0.61
CA GLU A 12 -20.63 3.77 -1.16
C GLU A 12 -19.50 4.75 -0.69
N ARG A 13 -18.29 4.23 -0.47
CA ARG A 13 -17.15 5.04 -0.02
C ARG A 13 -16.30 5.52 -1.19
N SER A 14 -16.05 6.84 -1.26
CA SER A 14 -15.09 7.45 -2.19
C SER A 14 -13.92 8.07 -1.43
N TYR A 15 -12.70 7.64 -1.77
CA TYR A 15 -11.45 8.12 -1.15
C TYR A 15 -10.70 9.13 -2.02
N PHE A 16 -11.09 9.28 -3.28
CA PHE A 16 -10.44 10.14 -4.26
C PHE A 16 -11.47 11.11 -4.84
N PRO A 17 -11.75 12.23 -4.15
CA PRO A 17 -12.87 13.12 -4.50
C PRO A 17 -12.70 13.77 -5.88
N ASN A 18 -11.46 13.89 -6.37
CA ASN A 18 -11.14 14.50 -7.66
C ASN A 18 -11.04 13.50 -8.81
N ILE A 19 -11.40 12.23 -8.56
CA ILE A 19 -11.21 11.14 -9.51
C ILE A 19 -12.55 10.45 -9.76
N ASP A 20 -12.94 10.35 -11.03
CA ASP A 20 -14.03 9.48 -11.45
C ASP A 20 -13.60 8.02 -11.34
N VAL A 21 -13.80 7.48 -10.15
CA VAL A 21 -13.50 6.11 -9.74
C VAL A 21 -14.29 5.07 -10.55
N GLN A 22 -15.41 5.43 -11.17
CA GLN A 22 -16.17 4.55 -12.08
C GLN A 22 -15.48 4.41 -13.46
N LYS A 23 -14.52 5.28 -13.77
CA LYS A 23 -13.75 5.29 -15.03
C LYS A 23 -12.25 5.18 -14.79
N ILE A 24 -11.85 4.34 -13.82
CA ILE A 24 -10.44 4.02 -13.61
C ILE A 24 -9.83 3.52 -14.92
N ASN A 25 -8.87 4.28 -15.42
CA ASN A 25 -8.05 3.97 -16.58
C ASN A 25 -6.57 4.06 -16.17
N HIS A 26 -5.66 3.84 -17.11
CA HIS A 26 -4.22 3.88 -16.83
C HIS A 26 -3.75 5.24 -16.29
N HIS A 27 -4.28 6.35 -16.79
CA HIS A 27 -3.90 7.69 -16.37
C HIS A 27 -4.33 7.94 -14.93
N THR A 28 -5.61 7.76 -14.64
CA THR A 28 -6.17 7.94 -13.30
C THR A 28 -5.56 6.99 -12.27
N LYS A 29 -5.33 5.73 -12.64
CA LYS A 29 -4.62 4.76 -11.78
C LYS A 29 -3.23 5.27 -11.43
N LYS A 30 -2.50 5.84 -12.40
CA LYS A 30 -1.17 6.39 -12.18
C LYS A 30 -1.20 7.57 -11.22
N GLU A 31 -2.13 8.51 -11.39
CA GLU A 31 -2.29 9.65 -10.48
C GLU A 31 -2.49 9.22 -9.03
N ILE A 32 -3.37 8.23 -8.80
CA ILE A 32 -3.60 7.67 -7.46
C ILE A 32 -2.32 7.04 -6.91
N ILE A 33 -1.61 6.24 -7.72
CA ILE A 33 -0.38 5.59 -7.29
C ILE A 33 0.66 6.63 -6.91
N ASP A 34 0.85 7.67 -7.74
CA ASP A 34 1.80 8.75 -7.50
C ASP A 34 1.49 9.51 -6.19
N GLU A 35 0.21 9.71 -5.88
CA GLU A 35 -0.24 10.28 -4.59
C GLU A 35 0.11 9.37 -3.41
N ILE A 36 -0.27 8.09 -3.47
CA ILE A 36 0.03 7.12 -2.41
C ILE A 36 1.55 6.97 -2.22
N GLU A 37 2.34 7.03 -3.30
CA GLU A 37 3.79 6.99 -3.21
C GLU A 37 4.38 8.22 -2.51
N ARG A 38 3.82 9.41 -2.73
CA ARG A 38 4.20 10.62 -1.97
C ARG A 38 3.97 10.39 -0.48
N ASP A 39 2.84 9.83 -0.11
CA ASP A 39 2.52 9.53 1.28
C ASP A 39 3.46 8.49 1.88
N PHE A 40 3.82 7.44 1.13
CA PHE A 40 4.84 6.49 1.58
C PHE A 40 6.21 7.16 1.80
N ARG A 41 6.59 8.14 0.98
CA ARG A 41 7.85 8.88 1.20
C ARG A 41 7.79 9.71 2.49
N LEU A 42 6.66 10.35 2.76
CA LEU A 42 6.45 11.12 3.98
C LEU A 42 6.39 10.21 5.22
N ALA A 43 5.62 9.13 5.15
CA ALA A 43 5.48 8.16 6.23
C ALA A 43 6.84 7.56 6.63
N TYR A 44 7.69 7.22 5.65
CA TYR A 44 9.03 6.69 5.94
C TYR A 44 9.88 7.65 6.78
N ARG A 45 9.84 8.96 6.47
CA ARG A 45 10.55 9.98 7.27
C ARG A 45 10.06 10.03 8.72
N GLY A 46 8.77 9.77 8.95
CA GLY A 46 8.20 9.64 10.29
C GLY A 46 8.63 8.35 10.99
N ILE A 47 8.61 7.21 10.27
CA ILE A 47 8.95 5.89 10.81
C ILE A 47 10.36 5.84 11.37
N VAL A 48 11.34 6.40 10.65
CA VAL A 48 12.75 6.45 11.09
C VAL A 48 12.90 7.17 12.45
N LYS A 49 11.98 8.10 12.78
CA LYS A 49 12.00 8.86 14.05
C LYS A 49 11.28 8.18 15.20
N LEU A 50 10.61 7.05 14.97
CA LEU A 50 9.87 6.33 16.01
C LEU A 50 10.81 5.67 17.02
N PRO A 51 10.39 5.50 18.29
CA PRO A 51 11.14 4.70 19.25
C PRO A 51 11.17 3.22 18.82
N ASN A 52 12.25 2.51 19.16
CA ASN A 52 12.48 1.11 18.76
C ASN A 52 11.31 0.17 19.10
N THR A 53 10.61 0.44 20.21
CA THR A 53 9.44 -0.34 20.67
C THR A 53 8.28 -0.33 19.69
N SER A 54 8.10 0.76 18.92
CA SER A 54 7.01 0.91 17.95
C SER A 54 7.49 0.80 16.50
N ARG A 55 8.77 1.09 16.22
CA ARG A 55 9.31 1.17 14.85
C ARG A 55 9.13 -0.15 14.09
N PHE A 56 9.36 -1.30 14.74
CA PHE A 56 9.21 -2.60 14.09
C PHE A 56 7.80 -2.84 13.54
N GLY A 57 6.75 -2.60 14.33
CA GLY A 57 5.37 -2.82 13.91
C GLY A 57 4.99 -1.89 12.75
N VAL A 58 5.30 -0.60 12.87
CA VAL A 58 4.96 0.39 11.85
C VAL A 58 5.76 0.18 10.56
N TYR A 59 7.06 -0.11 10.67
CA TYR A 59 7.91 -0.39 9.50
C TYR A 59 7.49 -1.69 8.80
N SER A 60 7.11 -2.73 9.54
CA SER A 60 6.58 -3.97 8.95
C SER A 60 5.30 -3.72 8.16
N ALA A 61 4.36 -2.94 8.72
CA ALA A 61 3.15 -2.55 8.02
C ALA A 61 3.47 -1.72 6.76
N TYR A 62 4.38 -0.74 6.87
CA TYR A 62 4.87 0.06 5.75
C TYR A 62 5.39 -0.83 4.61
N LYS A 63 6.23 -1.82 4.92
CA LYS A 63 6.80 -2.74 3.91
C LYS A 63 5.74 -3.61 3.27
N TYR A 64 4.78 -4.11 4.06
CA TYR A 64 3.64 -4.85 3.54
C TYR A 64 2.80 -4.01 2.58
N TYR A 65 2.34 -2.83 2.99
CA TYR A 65 1.50 -2.00 2.14
C TYR A 65 2.25 -1.47 0.91
N LYS A 66 3.56 -1.21 1.01
CA LYS A 66 4.40 -0.87 -0.15
C LYS A 66 4.49 -2.03 -1.16
N GLN A 67 4.60 -3.26 -0.67
CA GLN A 67 4.57 -4.45 -1.55
C GLN A 67 3.19 -4.63 -2.20
N LEU A 68 2.12 -4.32 -1.48
CA LEU A 68 0.76 -4.33 -2.03
C LEU A 68 0.59 -3.28 -3.12
N LEU A 69 1.07 -2.04 -2.91
CA LEU A 69 1.04 -0.98 -3.91
C LEU A 69 1.75 -1.41 -5.19
N ARG A 70 2.94 -2.01 -5.09
CA ARG A 70 3.68 -2.56 -6.24
C ARG A 70 2.90 -3.63 -7.01
N LYS A 71 2.09 -4.44 -6.31
CA LYS A 71 1.20 -5.39 -6.99
C LYS A 71 0.11 -4.65 -7.75
N ILE A 72 -0.55 -3.70 -7.09
CA ILE A 72 -1.63 -2.87 -7.70
C ILE A 72 -1.11 -2.10 -8.92
N GLU A 73 0.10 -1.54 -8.84
CA GLU A 73 0.77 -0.86 -9.94
C GLU A 73 0.92 -1.74 -11.19
N ARG A 74 1.18 -3.04 -11.00
CA ARG A 74 1.32 -4.02 -12.08
C ARG A 74 0.00 -4.66 -12.53
N THR A 75 -1.10 -4.43 -11.81
CA THR A 75 -2.41 -5.02 -12.13
C THR A 75 -3.18 -4.12 -13.08
N GLU A 76 -3.76 -4.65 -14.15
CA GLU A 76 -4.50 -3.84 -15.11
C GLU A 76 -5.70 -3.11 -14.46
N PRO A 77 -6.06 -1.89 -14.89
CA PRO A 77 -7.12 -1.09 -14.28
C PRO A 77 -8.44 -1.85 -14.09
N HIS A 78 -8.87 -2.62 -15.10
CA HIS A 78 -10.11 -3.42 -15.03
C HIS A 78 -10.03 -4.50 -13.93
N GLN A 79 -8.87 -5.15 -13.76
CA GLN A 79 -8.69 -6.19 -12.74
C GLN A 79 -8.73 -5.63 -11.31
N ILE A 80 -8.31 -4.37 -11.11
CA ILE A 80 -8.41 -3.67 -9.82
C ILE A 80 -9.88 -3.48 -9.41
N MET A 81 -10.76 -3.27 -10.39
CA MET A 81 -12.19 -3.08 -10.17
C MET A 81 -12.94 -4.39 -9.92
N GLU A 82 -12.38 -5.53 -10.34
CA GLU A 82 -13.06 -6.82 -10.27
C GLU A 82 -12.58 -7.73 -9.14
N THR A 83 -11.30 -7.62 -8.77
CA THR A 83 -10.64 -8.59 -7.91
C THR A 83 -9.95 -7.96 -6.72
N ARG A 84 -9.93 -8.70 -5.60
CA ARG A 84 -9.20 -8.29 -4.40
C ARG A 84 -7.73 -8.65 -4.53
N ILE A 85 -6.87 -7.64 -4.61
CA ILE A 85 -5.42 -7.83 -4.73
C ILE A 85 -4.82 -8.12 -3.35
N ARG A 86 -4.03 -9.20 -3.25
CA ARG A 86 -3.42 -9.67 -1.99
C ARG A 86 -1.94 -9.96 -2.16
N VAL A 87 -1.19 -9.81 -1.07
CA VAL A 87 0.17 -10.35 -0.91
C VAL A 87 0.04 -11.74 -0.28
N SER A 88 0.77 -12.73 -0.78
CA SER A 88 0.76 -14.10 -0.25
C SER A 88 1.44 -14.16 1.13
N ASP A 89 1.05 -15.13 1.95
CA ASP A 89 1.50 -15.19 3.35
C ASP A 89 3.01 -15.44 3.48
N HIS A 90 3.60 -16.26 2.61
CA HIS A 90 5.05 -16.44 2.59
C HIS A 90 5.82 -15.14 2.28
N ILE A 91 5.27 -14.26 1.42
CA ILE A 91 5.87 -12.94 1.19
C ILE A 91 5.71 -12.06 2.43
N LYS A 92 4.55 -12.10 3.12
CA LYS A 92 4.35 -11.35 4.37
C LYS A 92 5.36 -11.78 5.44
N LEU A 93 5.59 -13.09 5.59
CA LEU A 93 6.61 -13.63 6.49
C LEU A 93 8.01 -13.15 6.12
N GLY A 94 8.38 -13.18 4.83
CA GLY A 94 9.65 -12.66 4.36
C GLY A 94 9.83 -11.15 4.62
N LEU A 95 8.76 -10.36 4.43
CA LEU A 95 8.77 -8.93 4.75
C LEU A 95 8.91 -8.66 6.24
N LEU A 96 8.26 -9.47 7.08
CA LEU A 96 8.37 -9.38 8.54
C LEU A 96 9.78 -9.70 9.01
N ALA A 97 10.35 -10.81 8.53
CA ALA A 97 11.72 -11.21 8.84
C ALA A 97 12.72 -10.13 8.40
N LYS A 98 12.60 -9.62 7.16
CA LYS A 98 13.43 -8.52 6.67
C LYS A 98 13.29 -7.27 7.54
N SER A 99 12.07 -6.90 7.92
CA SER A 99 11.83 -5.73 8.78
C SER A 99 12.47 -5.90 10.15
N TYR A 100 12.47 -7.11 10.71
CA TYR A 100 13.15 -7.41 11.97
C TYR A 100 14.66 -7.19 11.86
N PHE A 101 15.30 -7.70 10.81
CA PHE A 101 16.74 -7.49 10.60
C PHE A 101 17.10 -6.04 10.31
N ASP A 102 16.31 -5.35 9.47
CA ASP A 102 16.51 -3.92 9.17
C ASP A 102 16.54 -3.09 10.47
N ILE A 103 15.62 -3.34 11.41
CA ILE A 103 15.58 -2.66 12.72
C ILE A 103 16.72 -3.11 13.64
N LYS A 104 16.97 -4.42 13.75
CA LYS A 104 17.98 -4.97 14.67
C LYS A 104 19.40 -4.52 14.30
N LEU A 105 19.65 -4.29 13.02
CA LEU A 105 20.93 -3.81 12.49
C LEU A 105 20.99 -2.27 12.37
N ASN A 106 20.00 -1.53 12.91
CA ASN A 106 19.89 -0.07 12.83
C ASN A 106 19.99 0.48 11.39
N LEU A 107 19.43 -0.24 10.41
CA LEU A 107 19.36 0.20 9.01
C LEU A 107 18.17 1.14 8.75
N VAL A 108 17.26 1.26 9.73
CA VAL A 108 16.05 2.11 9.74
C VAL A 108 15.81 2.67 11.14
#